data_AF-A0A7S2JLQ2-F1
#
_entry.id   AF-A0A7S2JLQ2-F1
#
_cell.length_a   1.000
_cell.length_b   1.000
_cell.length_c   1.000
_cell.angle_alpha   90.00
_cell.angle_beta   90.00
_cell.angle_gamma   90.00
#
_symmetry.space_group_name_H-M   'P 1'
#
loop_
_entity.id
_entity.type
_entity.pdbx_description
1 polymer ?
#
loop_
_entity_poly.entity_id
_entity_poly.type
_entity_poly.pdbx_seq_one_letter_code
_entity_poly.pdbx_strand_id
1 'polypeptide(L)'
;KGGAEGAAEEAARKERKIRKKLREVAALEARAAQGKEHLTAKQQLQVARKHKLERTLRKVLKLHKATQTAAATEAGDDGDGRELGGNMHREMTRPSPLQLAREYLTLAEEYRVSLRCTLFHVRRILKEALLKYQLMADMLAAPDVATIHKLVGQCEGYSLHGYTPDPDKAKKEKAAIELKKFRESTRKRFEERLVRKAKRAGLAHDHFLKQGAEPPTADEVCELKAMAKEQAFERWKAKHGQHCWAHHLEGGCERERACAFLHADPVPPTSAEGDEGGEWHG
;
A
#
# COMPACT_ATOMS: atom_id res chain seq x y z
N LYS A 1 3.64 -12.55 22.90
CA LYS A 1 2.94 -13.85 22.89
C LYS A 1 1.63 -13.86 22.06
N GLY A 2 0.84 -12.78 21.98
CA GLY A 2 -0.44 -12.80 21.21
C GLY A 2 -0.38 -12.84 19.67
N GLY A 3 0.79 -12.69 19.04
CA GLY A 3 0.91 -12.65 17.56
C GLY A 3 0.90 -14.03 16.90
N ALA A 4 1.58 -15.01 17.49
CA ALA A 4 1.72 -16.37 16.92
C ALA A 4 0.40 -17.16 17.01
N GLU A 5 -0.31 -17.01 18.12
CA GLU A 5 -1.60 -17.66 18.37
C GLU A 5 -2.68 -17.16 17.39
N GLY A 6 -2.76 -15.84 17.17
CA GLY A 6 -3.67 -15.26 16.18
C GLY A 6 -3.38 -15.71 14.74
N ALA A 7 -2.10 -15.89 14.38
CA ALA A 7 -1.73 -16.38 13.05
C ALA A 7 -2.15 -17.85 12.82
N ALA A 8 -2.00 -18.70 13.84
CA ALA A 8 -2.43 -20.10 13.80
C ALA A 8 -3.95 -20.22 13.69
N GLU A 9 -4.69 -19.43 14.46
CA GLU A 9 -6.16 -19.40 14.40
C GLU A 9 -6.66 -18.94 13.02
N GLU A 10 -6.03 -17.90 12.45
CA GLU A 10 -6.39 -17.41 11.12
C GLU A 10 -6.10 -18.46 10.03
N ALA A 11 -4.99 -19.18 10.13
CA ALA A 11 -4.64 -20.27 9.21
C ALA A 11 -5.66 -21.42 9.29
N ALA A 12 -6.05 -21.84 10.50
CA ALA A 12 -7.07 -22.87 10.70
C ALA A 12 -8.44 -22.43 10.15
N ARG A 13 -8.81 -21.16 10.32
CA ARG A 13 -10.05 -20.60 9.74
C ARG A 13 -10.01 -20.60 8.21
N LYS A 14 -8.87 -20.23 7.60
CA LYS A 14 -8.67 -20.27 6.15
C LYS A 14 -8.75 -21.70 5.62
N GLU A 15 -8.13 -22.66 6.32
CA GLU A 15 -8.20 -24.08 5.97
C GLU A 15 -9.64 -24.58 5.92
N ARG A 16 -10.43 -24.34 6.99
CA ARG A 16 -11.85 -24.75 7.05
C ARG A 16 -12.66 -24.20 5.89
N LYS A 17 -12.46 -22.92 5.54
CA LYS A 17 -13.15 -22.27 4.40
C LYS A 17 -12.78 -22.91 3.06
N ILE A 18 -11.51 -23.26 2.84
CA ILE A 18 -11.07 -23.87 1.59
C ILE A 18 -11.60 -25.31 1.48
N ARG A 19 -11.52 -26.11 2.56
CA ARG A 19 -12.09 -27.46 2.60
C ARG A 19 -13.59 -27.47 2.32
N LYS A 20 -14.35 -26.50 2.86
CA LYS A 20 -15.78 -26.35 2.55
C LYS A 20 -16.02 -26.15 1.05
N LYS A 21 -15.29 -25.22 0.42
CA LYS A 21 -15.40 -24.96 -1.02
C LYS A 21 -15.02 -26.18 -1.87
N LEU A 22 -13.99 -26.93 -1.48
CA LEU A 22 -13.60 -28.16 -2.17
C LEU A 22 -14.68 -29.23 -2.09
N ARG A 23 -15.38 -29.37 -0.96
CA ARG A 23 -16.55 -30.27 -0.85
C ARG A 23 -17.71 -29.85 -1.75
N GLU A 24 -18.00 -28.56 -1.82
CA GLU A 24 -19.01 -28.02 -2.74
C GLU A 24 -18.65 -28.31 -4.21
N VAL A 25 -17.38 -28.14 -4.58
CA VAL A 25 -16.89 -28.47 -5.93
C VAL A 25 -16.95 -29.96 -6.21
N ALA A 26 -16.62 -30.83 -5.23
CA ALA A 26 -16.71 -32.28 -5.39
C ALA A 26 -18.17 -32.75 -5.58
N ALA A 27 -19.13 -32.15 -4.86
CA ALA A 27 -20.55 -32.38 -5.09
C ALA A 27 -20.99 -31.89 -6.49
N LEU A 28 -20.41 -30.76 -6.93
CA LEU A 28 -20.34 -30.26 -8.31
C LEU A 28 -20.12 -31.36 -9.35
N GLU A 29 -18.92 -31.91 -9.27
CA GLU A 29 -18.39 -32.92 -10.18
C GLU A 29 -19.20 -34.22 -10.12
N ALA A 30 -19.61 -34.65 -8.92
CA ALA A 30 -20.41 -35.86 -8.74
C ALA A 30 -21.79 -35.74 -9.40
N ARG A 31 -22.46 -34.59 -9.30
CA ARG A 31 -23.74 -34.34 -9.99
C ARG A 31 -23.59 -34.34 -11.51
N ALA A 32 -22.53 -33.72 -12.01
CA ALA A 32 -22.24 -33.70 -13.44
C ALA A 32 -21.93 -35.11 -13.98
N ALA A 33 -21.17 -35.91 -13.23
CA ALA A 33 -20.83 -37.29 -13.60
C ALA A 33 -22.05 -38.23 -13.64
N GLN A 34 -23.07 -37.98 -12.80
CA GLN A 34 -24.32 -38.74 -12.81
C GLN A 34 -25.24 -38.40 -14.00
N GLY A 35 -24.87 -37.42 -14.85
CA GLY A 35 -25.67 -37.00 -16.00
C GLY A 35 -27.01 -36.35 -15.63
N LYS A 36 -27.25 -36.05 -14.34
CA LYS A 36 -28.55 -35.58 -13.85
C LYS A 36 -28.86 -34.15 -14.26
N GLU A 37 -27.85 -33.30 -14.45
CA GLU A 37 -28.04 -31.89 -14.83
C GLU A 37 -26.81 -31.32 -15.54
N HIS A 38 -27.03 -30.44 -16.51
CA HIS A 38 -25.97 -29.63 -17.10
C HIS A 38 -25.55 -28.52 -16.14
N LEU A 39 -24.25 -28.42 -15.83
CA LEU A 39 -23.74 -27.36 -14.96
C LEU A 39 -23.97 -25.97 -15.57
N THR A 40 -24.42 -25.02 -14.77
CA THR A 40 -24.47 -23.60 -15.16
C THR A 40 -23.04 -23.06 -15.39
N ALA A 41 -22.89 -22.01 -16.19
CA ALA A 41 -21.58 -21.37 -16.44
C ALA A 41 -20.86 -20.96 -15.13
N LYS A 42 -21.63 -20.55 -14.10
CA LYS A 42 -21.10 -20.22 -12.77
C LYS A 42 -20.53 -21.45 -12.06
N GLN A 43 -21.21 -22.60 -12.14
CA GLN A 43 -20.76 -23.85 -11.54
C GLN A 43 -19.56 -24.43 -12.29
N GLN A 44 -19.55 -24.36 -13.62
CA GLN A 44 -18.38 -24.73 -14.43
C GLN A 44 -17.14 -23.92 -14.03
N LEU A 45 -17.29 -22.60 -13.82
CA LEU A 45 -16.21 -21.75 -13.33
C LEU A 45 -15.75 -22.13 -11.90
N GLN A 46 -16.66 -22.60 -11.04
CA GLN A 46 -16.29 -23.10 -9.71
C GLN A 46 -15.48 -24.39 -9.79
N VAL A 47 -15.89 -25.34 -10.64
CA VAL A 47 -15.15 -26.59 -10.89
C VAL A 47 -13.76 -26.29 -11.47
N ALA A 48 -13.67 -25.39 -12.46
CA ALA A 48 -12.40 -24.96 -13.05
C ALA A 48 -11.43 -24.33 -12.02
N ARG A 49 -11.94 -23.80 -10.90
CA ARG A 49 -11.12 -23.21 -9.81
C ARG A 49 -10.59 -24.25 -8.81
N LYS A 50 -10.95 -25.52 -8.92
CA LYS A 50 -10.55 -26.62 -8.00
C LYS A 50 -9.04 -26.66 -7.75
N HIS A 51 -8.25 -26.74 -8.82
CA HIS A 51 -6.79 -26.83 -8.72
C HIS A 51 -6.17 -25.61 -7.97
N LYS A 52 -6.74 -24.41 -8.16
CA LYS A 52 -6.31 -23.21 -7.43
C LYS A 52 -6.62 -23.31 -5.93
N LEU A 53 -7.79 -23.85 -5.57
CA LEU A 53 -8.16 -24.08 -4.17
C LEU A 53 -7.23 -25.11 -3.51
N GLU A 54 -6.93 -26.22 -4.19
CA GLU A 54 -6.00 -27.25 -3.69
C GLU A 54 -4.57 -26.71 -3.51
N ARG A 55 -4.06 -25.93 -4.46
CA ARG A 55 -2.76 -25.26 -4.32
C ARG A 55 -2.74 -24.30 -3.13
N THR A 56 -3.84 -23.60 -2.89
CA THR A 56 -3.97 -22.69 -1.74
C THR A 56 -4.02 -23.47 -0.43
N LEU A 57 -4.76 -24.59 -0.37
CA LEU A 57 -4.83 -25.46 0.79
C LEU A 57 -3.45 -26.00 1.17
N ARG A 58 -2.68 -26.50 0.20
CA ARG A 58 -1.29 -26.98 0.42
C ARG A 58 -0.40 -25.90 1.04
N LYS A 59 -0.51 -24.65 0.59
CA LYS A 59 0.25 -23.53 1.17
C LYS A 59 -0.15 -23.25 2.62
N VAL A 60 -1.45 -23.24 2.92
CA VAL A 60 -1.96 -23.02 4.28
C VAL A 60 -1.50 -24.13 5.23
N LEU A 61 -1.56 -25.39 4.79
CA LEU A 61 -1.06 -26.53 5.58
C LEU A 61 0.45 -26.45 5.83
N LYS A 62 1.24 -26.05 4.82
CA LYS A 62 2.69 -25.86 4.98
C LYS A 62 3.01 -24.79 6.01
N LEU A 63 2.30 -23.66 5.98
CA LEU A 63 2.47 -22.57 6.96
C LEU A 63 2.07 -23.03 8.36
N HIS A 64 0.94 -23.73 8.50
CA HIS A 64 0.48 -24.24 9.79
C HIS A 64 1.46 -25.25 10.39
N LYS A 65 2.00 -26.17 9.57
CA LYS A 65 3.03 -27.12 10.02
C LYS A 65 4.30 -26.39 10.48
N ALA A 66 4.75 -25.38 9.74
CA ALA A 66 5.92 -24.59 10.13
C ALA A 66 5.73 -23.84 11.45
N THR A 67 4.53 -23.31 11.71
CA THR A 67 4.22 -22.65 12.99
C THR A 67 4.15 -23.64 14.16
N GLN A 68 3.65 -24.87 13.93
CA GLN A 68 3.60 -25.90 14.97
C GLN A 68 5.00 -26.42 15.32
N THR A 69 5.87 -26.62 14.32
CA THR A 69 7.26 -27.04 14.58
C THR A 69 8.04 -25.98 15.34
N ALA A 70 7.88 -24.70 15.00
CA ALA A 70 8.52 -23.61 15.73
C ALA A 70 8.10 -23.58 17.21
N ALA A 71 6.80 -23.73 17.50
CA ALA A 71 6.29 -23.77 18.87
C ALA A 71 6.78 -24.99 19.67
N ALA A 72 6.94 -26.15 19.04
CA ALA A 72 7.44 -27.36 19.70
C ALA A 72 8.94 -27.30 20.04
N THR A 73 9.73 -26.54 19.26
CA THR A 73 11.18 -26.41 19.48
C THR A 73 11.49 -25.46 20.65
N GLU A 74 10.57 -24.54 20.99
CA GLU A 74 10.73 -23.62 22.13
C GLU A 74 10.33 -24.22 23.49
N ALA A 75 9.77 -25.44 23.51
CA ALA A 75 9.18 -26.05 24.72
C ALA A 75 10.00 -27.20 25.33
N GLY A 76 11.18 -27.51 24.79
CA GLY A 76 12.02 -28.60 25.29
C GLY A 76 13.49 -28.33 25.05
N ASP A 77 14.11 -27.54 25.93
CA ASP A 77 15.57 -27.46 26.06
C ASP A 77 15.93 -27.29 27.54
N ASP A 78 15.87 -28.41 28.27
CA ASP A 78 16.51 -28.62 29.56
C ASP A 78 17.22 -29.99 29.45
N GLY A 79 18.48 -30.01 28.98
CA GLY A 79 19.32 -31.20 29.12
C GLY A 79 20.41 -31.45 28.07
N ASP A 80 21.60 -30.98 28.41
CA ASP A 80 22.86 -31.75 28.41
C ASP A 80 23.46 -32.24 27.07
N GLY A 81 24.49 -31.52 26.63
CA GLY A 81 25.82 -32.11 26.40
C GLY A 81 26.00 -33.11 25.25
N ARG A 82 26.27 -32.60 24.04
CA ARG A 82 27.35 -33.17 23.20
C ARG A 82 27.85 -32.22 22.13
N GLU A 83 29.01 -31.64 22.40
CA GLU A 83 29.90 -31.09 21.39
C GLU A 83 30.31 -32.18 20.40
N LEU A 84 30.37 -31.84 19.10
CA LEU A 84 31.46 -32.15 18.15
C LEU A 84 31.03 -31.72 16.74
N GLY A 85 31.67 -30.66 16.22
CA GLY A 85 31.54 -30.25 14.81
C GLY A 85 31.37 -28.74 14.59
N GLY A 86 32.33 -27.95 15.08
CA GLY A 86 32.34 -26.49 15.00
C GLY A 86 32.40 -25.96 13.57
N ASN A 87 31.23 -25.74 12.96
CA ASN A 87 31.09 -24.81 11.86
C ASN A 87 31.03 -23.39 12.47
N MET A 88 32.20 -22.75 12.63
CA MET A 88 32.35 -21.37 13.13
C MET A 88 31.79 -20.32 12.14
N HIS A 89 30.59 -20.52 11.62
CA HIS A 89 29.79 -19.40 11.16
C HIS A 89 29.34 -18.65 12.40
N ARG A 90 30.19 -17.71 12.82
CA ARG A 90 29.87 -16.60 13.72
C ARG A 90 28.46 -16.17 13.38
N GLU A 91 27.52 -16.53 14.24
CA GLU A 91 26.11 -16.19 14.10
C GLU A 91 26.06 -14.68 14.29
N MET A 92 26.32 -13.94 13.21
CA MET A 92 26.24 -12.50 13.18
C MET A 92 24.78 -12.18 13.48
N THR A 93 24.54 -11.86 14.74
CA THR A 93 23.23 -11.48 15.25
C THR A 93 22.78 -10.35 14.35
N ARG A 94 21.72 -10.59 13.57
CA ARG A 94 21.24 -9.58 12.63
C ARG A 94 20.91 -8.33 13.44
N PRO A 95 21.40 -7.15 13.04
CA PRO A 95 21.13 -5.93 13.78
C PRO A 95 19.61 -5.75 13.88
N SER A 96 19.16 -5.35 15.06
CA SER A 96 17.75 -5.04 15.25
C SER A 96 17.34 -3.90 14.28
N PRO A 97 16.08 -3.83 13.84
CA PRO A 97 15.63 -2.73 12.98
C PRO A 97 15.91 -1.34 13.57
N LEU A 98 15.88 -1.19 14.90
CA LEU A 98 16.21 0.06 15.59
C LEU A 98 17.71 0.41 15.48
N GLN A 99 18.60 -0.56 15.65
CA GLN A 99 20.03 -0.37 15.43
C GLN A 99 20.31 0.02 13.98
N LEU A 100 19.74 -0.71 13.02
CA LEU A 100 19.90 -0.42 11.60
C LEU A 100 19.40 0.98 11.22
N ALA A 101 18.28 1.42 11.80
CA ALA A 101 17.76 2.77 11.57
C ALA A 101 18.67 3.86 12.15
N ARG A 102 19.27 3.63 13.33
CA ARG A 102 20.24 4.56 13.93
C ARG A 102 21.50 4.67 13.08
N GLU A 103 22.07 3.53 12.68
CA GLU A 103 23.24 3.49 11.79
C GLU A 103 22.95 4.20 10.47
N TYR A 104 21.80 3.94 9.86
CA TYR A 104 21.38 4.62 8.64
C TYR A 104 21.26 6.13 8.82
N LEU A 105 20.71 6.60 9.94
CA LEU A 105 20.59 8.03 10.20
C LEU A 105 21.96 8.71 10.35
N THR A 106 22.90 8.07 11.05
CA THR A 106 24.29 8.57 11.14
C THR A 106 24.91 8.73 9.74
N LEU A 107 24.76 7.72 8.88
CA LEU A 107 25.25 7.79 7.50
C LEU A 107 24.49 8.86 6.69
N ALA A 108 23.17 8.99 6.87
CA ALA A 108 22.37 9.98 6.15
C ALA A 108 22.81 11.42 6.48
N GLU A 109 23.21 11.69 7.72
CA GLU A 109 23.78 12.98 8.13
C GLU A 109 25.17 13.20 7.53
N GLU A 110 26.05 12.19 7.60
CA GLU A 110 27.41 12.24 7.04
C GLU A 110 27.41 12.54 5.54
N TYR A 111 26.58 11.83 4.77
CA TYR A 111 26.48 11.95 3.31
C TYR A 111 25.42 12.96 2.84
N ARG A 112 24.81 13.73 3.76
CA ARG A 112 23.80 14.78 3.47
C ARG A 112 22.66 14.30 2.57
N VAL A 113 22.08 13.15 2.90
CA VAL A 113 20.96 12.58 2.16
C VAL A 113 19.72 13.47 2.30
N SER A 114 18.96 13.64 1.21
CA SER A 114 17.73 14.44 1.24
C SER A 114 16.71 13.89 2.26
N LEU A 115 15.99 14.78 2.95
CA LEU A 115 15.00 14.43 3.97
C LEU A 115 13.97 13.40 3.46
N ARG A 116 13.52 13.54 2.21
CA ARG A 116 12.55 12.62 1.59
C ARG A 116 13.10 11.20 1.48
N CYS A 117 14.38 11.06 1.13
CA CYS A 117 15.07 9.78 1.06
C CYS A 117 15.23 9.19 2.47
N THR A 118 15.70 9.99 3.42
CA THR A 118 15.85 9.59 4.83
C THR A 118 14.54 9.08 5.42
N LEU A 119 13.45 9.85 5.28
CA LEU A 119 12.10 9.45 5.70
C LEU A 119 11.66 8.14 5.06
N PHE A 120 11.91 7.95 3.77
CA PHE A 120 11.51 6.75 3.05
C PHE A 120 12.18 5.49 3.62
N HIS A 121 13.50 5.53 3.81
CA HIS A 121 14.28 4.40 4.30
C HIS A 121 13.99 4.10 5.77
N VAL A 122 14.01 5.10 6.65
CA VAL A 122 13.74 4.90 8.09
C VAL A 122 12.33 4.36 8.30
N ARG A 123 11.31 4.90 7.60
CA ARG A 123 9.94 4.39 7.66
C ARG A 123 9.85 2.92 7.22
N ARG A 124 10.64 2.52 6.22
CA ARG A 124 10.65 1.14 5.72
C ARG A 124 11.32 0.18 6.72
N ILE A 125 12.44 0.59 7.30
CA ILE A 125 13.18 -0.17 8.33
C ILE A 125 12.30 -0.35 9.58
N LEU A 126 11.69 0.74 10.06
CA LEU A 126 10.94 0.78 11.32
C LEU A 126 9.43 0.62 11.16
N LYS A 127 8.95 0.12 10.01
CA LYS A 127 7.50 0.07 9.72
C LYS A 127 6.69 -0.57 10.85
N GLU A 128 7.16 -1.72 11.35
CA GLU A 128 6.44 -2.45 12.40
C GLU A 128 6.45 -1.72 13.74
N ALA A 129 7.60 -1.15 14.15
CA ALA A 129 7.72 -0.37 15.37
C ALA A 129 6.87 0.91 15.33
N LEU A 130 6.93 1.65 14.22
CA LEU A 130 6.14 2.88 14.03
C LEU A 130 4.63 2.64 14.07
N LEU A 131 4.16 1.50 13.52
CA LEU A 131 2.75 1.12 13.61
C LEU A 131 2.39 0.65 15.02
N LYS A 132 3.22 -0.18 15.65
CA LYS A 132 3.00 -0.68 17.02
C LYS A 132 2.91 0.47 18.03
N TYR A 133 3.72 1.52 17.86
CA TYR A 133 3.80 2.66 18.78
C TYR A 133 3.02 3.90 18.30
N GLN A 134 2.21 3.77 17.24
CA GLN A 134 1.39 4.88 16.69
C GLN A 134 2.19 6.15 16.34
N LEU A 135 3.44 5.98 15.90
CA LEU A 135 4.37 7.06 15.51
C LEU A 135 4.48 7.23 13.99
N MET A 136 3.70 6.47 13.19
CA MET A 136 3.77 6.55 11.72
C MET A 136 3.38 7.93 11.18
N ALA A 137 2.35 8.56 11.76
CA ALA A 137 1.94 9.90 11.34
C ALA A 137 2.99 10.96 11.72
N ASP A 138 3.53 10.86 12.93
CA ASP A 138 4.58 11.75 13.45
C ASP A 138 5.85 11.65 12.60
N MET A 139 6.22 10.44 12.18
CA MET A 139 7.34 10.21 11.25
C MET A 139 7.10 10.87 9.88
N LEU A 140 5.89 10.80 9.33
CA LEU A 140 5.59 11.42 8.03
C LEU A 140 5.53 12.95 8.08
N ALA A 141 5.25 13.52 9.26
CA ALA A 141 5.17 14.96 9.49
C ALA A 141 6.50 15.57 9.99
N ALA A 142 7.56 14.77 10.14
CA ALA A 142 8.84 15.25 10.64
C ALA A 142 9.46 16.28 9.67
N PRO A 143 9.77 17.51 10.14
CA PRO A 143 10.28 18.58 9.28
C PRO A 143 11.79 18.47 9.01
N ASP A 144 12.52 17.71 9.82
CA ASP A 144 13.98 17.60 9.78
C ASP A 144 14.47 16.22 10.28
N VAL A 145 15.76 15.95 10.05
CA VAL A 145 16.40 14.68 10.44
C VAL A 145 16.52 14.53 11.96
N ALA A 146 16.69 15.62 12.69
CA ALA A 146 16.75 15.61 14.16
C ALA A 146 15.44 15.13 14.79
N THR A 147 14.30 15.49 14.21
CA THR A 147 12.98 15.01 14.62
C THR A 147 12.84 13.50 14.36
N ILE A 148 13.38 13.02 13.24
CA ILE A 148 13.43 11.58 12.94
C ILE A 148 14.26 10.84 14.00
N HIS A 149 15.44 11.36 14.38
CA HIS A 149 16.25 10.80 15.48
C HIS A 149 15.46 10.68 16.79
N LYS A 150 14.74 11.72 17.19
CA LYS A 150 13.89 11.71 18.39
C LYS A 150 12.83 10.61 18.32
N LEU A 151 12.17 10.44 17.17
CA LEU A 151 11.16 9.39 16.97
C LEU A 151 11.76 7.97 17.02
N VAL A 152 12.96 7.77 16.48
CA VAL A 152 13.67 6.49 16.62
C VAL A 152 14.02 6.21 18.08
N GLY A 153 14.51 7.22 18.81
CA GLY A 153 14.78 7.11 20.25
C GLY A 153 13.52 6.81 21.07
N GLN A 154 12.37 7.39 20.71
CA GLN A 154 11.08 7.05 21.32
C GLN A 154 10.69 5.58 21.07
N CYS A 155 10.86 5.08 19.84
CA CYS A 155 10.62 3.66 19.54
C CYS A 155 11.49 2.74 20.40
N GLU A 156 12.76 3.12 20.63
CA GLU A 156 13.69 2.39 21.49
C GLU A 156 13.24 2.41 22.95
N GLY A 157 12.89 3.58 23.48
CA GLY A 157 12.35 3.73 24.84
C GLY A 157 11.09 2.89 25.05
N TYR A 158 10.15 2.91 24.11
CA TYR A 158 8.94 2.09 24.16
C TYR A 158 9.21 0.58 24.02
N SER A 159 10.28 0.20 23.31
CA SER A 159 10.68 -1.20 23.23
C SER A 159 11.20 -1.74 24.55
N LEU A 160 11.84 -0.89 25.37
CA LEU A 160 12.41 -1.24 26.66
C LEU A 160 11.38 -1.16 27.79
N HIS A 161 10.60 -0.07 27.83
CA HIS A 161 9.71 0.23 28.96
C HIS A 161 8.25 -0.17 28.72
N GLY A 162 7.93 -0.65 27.52
CA GLY A 162 6.56 -0.90 27.09
C GLY A 162 5.87 0.35 26.56
N TYR A 163 4.76 0.13 25.84
CA TYR A 163 3.95 1.18 25.23
C TYR A 163 2.47 0.91 25.52
N THR A 164 1.77 1.95 25.97
CA THR A 164 0.31 1.92 26.14
C THR A 164 -0.33 2.68 24.98
N PRO A 165 -1.12 2.00 24.12
CA PRO A 165 -1.76 2.64 22.98
C PRO A 165 -2.69 3.78 23.36
N ASP A 166 -2.55 4.90 22.66
CA ASP A 166 -3.43 6.06 22.78
C ASP A 166 -4.72 5.78 21.95
N PRO A 167 -5.89 5.71 22.62
CA PRO A 167 -7.15 5.41 21.95
C PRO A 167 -7.59 6.50 20.97
N ASP A 168 -7.22 7.77 21.21
CA ASP A 168 -7.62 8.88 20.36
C ASP A 168 -6.72 8.99 19.12
N LYS A 169 -5.41 8.72 19.25
CA LYS A 169 -4.55 8.51 18.07
C LYS A 169 -5.06 7.35 17.22
N ALA A 170 -5.45 6.22 17.82
CA ALA A 170 -6.00 5.08 17.08
C ALA A 170 -7.27 5.43 16.31
N LYS A 171 -8.20 6.17 16.93
CA LYS A 171 -9.43 6.64 16.26
C LYS A 171 -9.12 7.56 15.08
N LYS A 172 -8.20 8.52 15.24
CA LYS A 172 -7.78 9.44 14.18
C LYS A 172 -7.15 8.70 13.01
N GLU A 173 -6.25 7.75 13.27
CA GLU A 173 -5.61 6.95 12.22
C GLU A 173 -6.63 6.07 11.48
N LYS A 174 -7.53 5.41 12.21
CA LYS A 174 -8.61 4.62 11.61
C LYS A 174 -9.51 5.49 10.71
N ALA A 175 -9.91 6.67 11.19
CA ALA A 175 -10.70 7.62 10.41
C ALA A 175 -9.97 8.08 9.15
N ALA A 176 -8.67 8.38 9.24
CA ALA A 176 -7.84 8.75 8.10
C ALA A 176 -7.73 7.61 7.05
N ILE A 177 -7.58 6.36 7.51
CA ILE A 177 -7.55 5.18 6.62
C ILE A 177 -8.91 4.96 5.95
N GLU A 178 -10.00 5.05 6.70
CA GLU A 178 -11.37 4.89 6.16
C GLU A 178 -11.68 5.98 5.14
N LEU A 179 -11.32 7.22 5.45
CA LEU A 179 -11.44 8.35 4.56
C LEU A 179 -10.60 8.12 3.28
N LYS A 180 -9.35 7.66 3.39
CA LYS A 180 -8.53 7.30 2.23
C LYS A 180 -9.18 6.21 1.37
N LYS A 181 -9.69 5.13 1.99
CA LYS A 181 -10.39 4.05 1.27
C LYS A 181 -11.64 4.55 0.57
N PHE A 182 -12.43 5.39 1.22
CA PHE A 182 -13.61 6.01 0.64
C PHE A 182 -13.23 6.84 -0.60
N ARG A 183 -12.19 7.66 -0.50
CA ARG A 183 -11.65 8.49 -1.60
C ARG A 183 -11.19 7.66 -2.79
N GLU A 184 -10.35 6.65 -2.56
CA GLU A 184 -9.88 5.73 -3.60
C GLU A 184 -11.06 5.00 -4.27
N SER A 185 -12.10 4.64 -3.51
CA SER A 185 -13.30 4.01 -4.06
C SER A 185 -14.11 4.95 -4.96
N THR A 186 -14.17 6.24 -4.62
CA THR A 186 -14.88 7.25 -5.42
C THR A 186 -14.20 7.48 -6.76
N ARG A 187 -12.87 7.62 -6.77
CA ARG A 187 -12.08 7.71 -8.00
C ARG A 187 -12.25 6.47 -8.87
N LYS A 188 -12.16 5.28 -8.28
CA LYS A 188 -12.38 4.03 -9.00
C LYS A 188 -13.77 3.97 -9.66
N ARG A 189 -14.84 4.40 -8.97
CA ARG A 189 -16.20 4.46 -9.53
C ARG A 189 -16.31 5.46 -10.69
N PHE A 190 -15.59 6.57 -10.62
CA PHE A 190 -15.52 7.55 -11.70
C PHE A 190 -14.81 6.96 -12.92
N GLU A 191 -13.64 6.35 -12.74
CA GLU A 191 -12.90 5.68 -13.80
C GLU A 191 -13.72 4.55 -14.44
N GLU A 192 -14.36 3.69 -13.64
CA GLU A 192 -15.26 2.64 -14.11
C GLU A 192 -16.46 3.19 -14.91
N ARG A 193 -16.95 4.40 -14.59
CA ARG A 193 -18.01 5.06 -15.33
C ARG A 193 -17.52 5.52 -16.71
N LEU A 194 -16.31 6.09 -16.78
CA LEU A 194 -15.70 6.52 -18.03
C LEU A 194 -15.38 5.34 -18.95
N VAL A 195 -14.83 4.25 -18.41
CA VAL A 195 -14.58 3.02 -19.16
C VAL A 195 -15.88 2.45 -19.73
N ARG A 196 -16.98 2.42 -18.94
CA ARG A 196 -18.29 1.99 -19.44
C ARG A 196 -18.85 2.92 -20.52
N LYS A 197 -18.59 4.23 -20.43
CA LYS A 197 -18.97 5.20 -21.46
C LYS A 197 -18.21 4.94 -22.76
N ALA A 198 -16.88 4.74 -22.68
CA ALA A 198 -16.04 4.39 -23.84
C ALA A 198 -16.52 3.11 -24.51
N LYS A 199 -16.76 2.05 -23.71
CA LYS A 199 -17.27 0.77 -24.20
C LYS A 199 -18.60 0.92 -24.95
N ARG A 200 -19.55 1.71 -24.43
CA ARG A 200 -20.85 1.95 -25.08
C ARG A 200 -20.71 2.74 -26.39
N ALA A 201 -19.69 3.58 -26.50
CA ALA A 201 -19.39 4.36 -27.70
C ALA A 201 -18.54 3.59 -28.72
N GLY A 202 -18.13 2.34 -28.44
CA GLY A 202 -17.23 1.58 -29.31
C GLY A 202 -15.79 2.12 -29.34
N LEU A 203 -15.40 2.93 -28.34
CA LEU A 203 -14.08 3.53 -28.24
C LEU A 203 -13.15 2.66 -27.36
N ALA A 204 -11.84 2.89 -27.48
CA ALA A 204 -10.85 2.27 -26.60
C ALA A 204 -11.16 2.57 -25.12
N HIS A 205 -10.91 1.58 -24.24
CA HIS A 205 -11.31 1.66 -22.83
C HIS A 205 -10.77 2.89 -22.08
N ASP A 206 -9.61 3.39 -22.49
CA ASP A 206 -8.90 4.52 -21.92
C ASP A 206 -9.17 5.85 -22.63
N HIS A 207 -10.00 5.89 -23.68
CA HIS A 207 -10.23 7.09 -24.49
C HIS A 207 -10.62 8.32 -23.63
N PHE A 208 -11.68 8.18 -22.83
CA PHE A 208 -12.12 9.26 -21.92
C PHE A 208 -11.20 9.47 -20.71
N LEU A 209 -10.33 8.50 -20.40
CA LEU A 209 -9.33 8.62 -19.33
C LEU A 209 -8.04 9.31 -19.81
N LYS A 210 -7.80 9.39 -21.12
CA LYS A 210 -6.71 10.18 -21.69
C LYS A 210 -7.13 11.62 -21.98
N GLN A 211 -8.39 11.83 -22.33
CA GLN A 211 -8.92 13.16 -22.61
C GLN A 211 -8.83 14.05 -21.36
N GLY A 212 -7.99 15.08 -21.45
CA GLY A 212 -7.74 16.06 -20.40
C GLY A 212 -7.05 15.56 -19.14
N ALA A 213 -6.27 14.48 -19.27
CA ALA A 213 -5.36 14.02 -18.23
C ALA A 213 -4.06 14.85 -18.15
N GLU A 214 -3.72 15.58 -19.21
CA GLU A 214 -2.52 16.43 -19.25
C GLU A 214 -2.66 17.60 -18.26
N PRO A 215 -1.69 17.78 -17.33
CA PRO A 215 -1.71 18.87 -16.37
C PRO A 215 -1.66 20.22 -17.10
N PRO A 216 -2.43 21.23 -16.66
CA PRO A 216 -2.41 22.55 -17.27
C PRO A 216 -1.04 23.22 -17.04
N THR A 217 -0.62 24.07 -17.98
CA THR A 217 0.57 24.90 -17.77
C THR A 217 0.26 26.09 -16.86
N ALA A 218 1.29 26.67 -16.24
CA ALA A 218 1.13 27.87 -15.41
C ALA A 218 0.51 29.05 -16.20
N ASP A 219 0.91 29.23 -17.46
CA ASP A 219 0.38 30.27 -18.35
C ASP A 219 -1.10 30.05 -18.65
N GLU A 220 -1.50 28.81 -18.95
CA GLU A 220 -2.92 28.46 -19.17
C GLU A 220 -3.78 28.74 -17.95
N VAL A 221 -3.29 28.40 -16.74
CA VAL A 221 -3.99 28.71 -15.49
C VAL A 221 -4.10 30.23 -15.31
N CYS A 222 -3.07 31.00 -15.67
CA CYS A 222 -3.10 32.46 -15.61
C CYS A 222 -4.13 33.05 -16.59
N GLU A 223 -4.12 32.61 -17.85
CA GLU A 223 -5.11 33.00 -18.86
C GLU A 223 -6.54 32.70 -18.40
N LEU A 224 -6.79 31.49 -17.91
CA LEU A 224 -8.11 31.07 -17.45
C LEU A 224 -8.60 31.87 -16.24
N LYS A 225 -7.69 32.32 -15.35
CA LYS A 225 -8.04 33.21 -14.23
C LYS A 225 -8.42 34.62 -14.69
N ALA A 226 -7.89 35.07 -15.82
CA ALA A 226 -8.19 36.38 -16.40
C ALA A 226 -9.51 36.40 -17.19
N MET A 227 -10.03 35.23 -17.60
CA MET A 227 -11.29 35.09 -18.33
C MET A 227 -12.51 35.15 -17.40
N ALA A 228 -13.69 35.40 -17.98
CA ALA A 228 -14.96 35.21 -17.27
C ALA A 228 -15.15 33.74 -16.88
N LYS A 229 -15.73 33.50 -15.69
CA LYS A 229 -15.81 32.16 -15.07
C LYS A 229 -16.44 31.12 -15.99
N GLU A 230 -17.51 31.47 -16.69
CA GLU A 230 -18.23 30.56 -17.58
C GLU A 230 -17.39 30.15 -18.80
N GLN A 231 -16.69 31.11 -19.42
CA GLN A 231 -15.84 30.85 -20.59
C GLN A 231 -14.61 30.02 -20.19
N ALA A 232 -14.00 30.36 -19.06
CA ALA A 232 -12.89 29.62 -18.50
C ALA A 232 -13.31 28.17 -18.18
N PHE A 233 -14.52 27.96 -17.63
CA PHE A 233 -15.03 26.63 -17.31
C PHE A 233 -15.25 25.75 -18.54
N GLU A 234 -15.80 26.29 -19.62
CA GLU A 234 -15.96 25.53 -20.86
C GLU A 234 -14.61 25.18 -21.51
N ARG A 235 -13.65 26.13 -21.54
CA ARG A 235 -12.28 25.86 -22.01
C ARG A 235 -11.58 24.80 -21.15
N TRP A 236 -11.75 24.88 -19.83
CA TRP A 236 -11.23 23.89 -18.89
C TRP A 236 -11.81 22.50 -19.10
N LYS A 237 -13.13 22.39 -19.25
CA LYS A 237 -13.82 21.11 -19.44
C LYS A 237 -13.38 20.43 -20.75
N ALA A 238 -13.09 21.20 -21.79
CA ALA A 238 -12.61 20.67 -23.06
C ALA A 238 -11.17 20.11 -22.97
N LYS A 239 -10.27 20.83 -22.29
CA LYS A 239 -8.82 20.50 -22.30
C LYS A 239 -8.31 19.82 -21.03
N HIS A 240 -8.84 20.14 -19.86
CA HIS A 240 -8.37 19.66 -18.55
C HIS A 240 -9.50 19.09 -17.69
N GLY A 241 -10.54 18.51 -18.31
CA GLY A 241 -11.74 18.03 -17.62
C GLY A 241 -11.51 16.96 -16.54
N GLN A 242 -10.30 16.39 -16.43
CA GLN A 242 -9.94 15.49 -15.33
C GLN A 242 -9.23 16.18 -14.16
N HIS A 243 -8.80 17.43 -14.31
CA HIS A 243 -8.17 18.21 -13.26
C HIS A 243 -9.19 19.01 -12.46
N CYS A 244 -8.89 19.25 -11.19
CA CYS A 244 -9.83 19.90 -10.29
C CYS A 244 -9.86 21.42 -10.53
N TRP A 245 -10.97 21.92 -11.04
CA TRP A 245 -11.23 23.36 -11.20
C TRP A 245 -10.86 24.18 -9.95
N ALA A 246 -11.40 23.81 -8.78
CA ALA A 246 -11.19 24.55 -7.54
C ALA A 246 -9.71 24.60 -7.13
N HIS A 247 -8.97 23.50 -7.33
CA HIS A 247 -7.55 23.42 -6.99
C HIS A 247 -6.73 24.42 -7.81
N HIS A 248 -6.98 24.50 -9.11
CA HIS A 248 -6.18 25.34 -10.01
C HIS A 248 -6.64 26.81 -10.03
N LEU A 249 -7.94 27.06 -9.91
CA LEU A 249 -8.53 28.37 -10.23
C LEU A 249 -9.17 29.08 -9.03
N GLU A 250 -9.60 28.37 -7.98
CA GLU A 250 -10.31 28.97 -6.83
C GLU A 250 -9.42 29.08 -5.58
N GLY A 251 -8.09 28.98 -5.74
CA GLY A 251 -7.13 29.15 -4.64
C GLY A 251 -6.94 27.91 -3.75
N GLY A 252 -7.56 26.79 -4.10
CA GLY A 252 -7.41 25.53 -3.38
C GLY A 252 -8.68 24.69 -3.46
N CYS A 253 -8.52 23.38 -3.35
CA CYS A 253 -9.66 22.48 -3.26
C CYS A 253 -9.74 21.96 -1.84
N GLU A 254 -10.83 22.26 -1.12
CA GLU A 254 -11.09 21.77 0.25
C GLU A 254 -11.05 20.24 0.36
N ARG A 255 -11.35 19.57 -0.75
CA ARG A 255 -11.29 18.11 -0.82
C ARG A 255 -9.85 17.61 -0.83
N GLU A 256 -8.87 18.42 -1.25
CA GLU A 256 -7.46 18.05 -1.39
C GLU A 256 -7.33 16.66 -2.07
N ARG A 257 -6.62 15.71 -1.43
CA ARG A 257 -6.46 14.33 -1.90
C ARG A 257 -7.77 13.52 -1.99
N ALA A 258 -8.91 14.08 -1.57
CA ALA A 258 -10.25 13.50 -1.68
C ALA A 258 -10.96 13.84 -2.98
N CYS A 259 -10.44 14.77 -3.77
CA CYS A 259 -11.08 15.17 -4.99
C CYS A 259 -11.11 14.00 -5.98
N ALA A 260 -12.24 13.83 -6.68
CA ALA A 260 -12.36 12.85 -7.76
C ALA A 260 -11.55 13.26 -9.01
N PHE A 261 -11.19 14.55 -9.08
CA PHE A 261 -10.36 15.14 -10.12
C PHE A 261 -8.91 15.22 -9.66
N LEU A 262 -7.99 15.23 -10.62
CA LEU A 262 -6.55 15.29 -10.39
C LEU A 262 -6.14 16.65 -9.81
N HIS A 263 -5.25 16.61 -8.82
CA HIS A 263 -4.54 17.77 -8.28
C HIS A 263 -3.08 17.60 -8.66
N ALA A 264 -2.74 18.02 -9.88
CA ALA A 264 -1.35 18.08 -10.34
C ALA A 264 -0.90 19.54 -10.24
N ASP A 265 0.34 19.78 -9.83
CA ASP A 265 0.88 21.14 -9.89
C ASP A 265 0.95 21.57 -11.37
N PRO A 266 0.66 22.85 -11.69
CA PRO A 266 0.79 23.34 -13.05
C PRO A 266 2.21 23.12 -13.56
N VAL A 267 2.35 22.67 -14.80
CA VAL A 267 3.66 22.52 -15.42
C VAL A 267 4.23 23.93 -15.64
N PRO A 268 5.49 24.21 -15.22
CA PRO A 268 6.11 25.49 -15.52
C PRO A 268 6.09 25.72 -17.04
N PRO A 269 6.02 26.98 -17.49
CA PRO A 269 6.09 27.26 -18.92
C PRO A 269 7.37 26.64 -19.47
N THR A 270 7.26 25.90 -20.56
CA THR A 270 8.41 25.41 -21.30
C THR A 270 9.15 26.65 -21.77
N SER A 271 10.16 27.09 -21.02
CA SER A 271 11.04 28.16 -21.45
C SER A 271 11.59 27.72 -22.80
N ALA A 272 11.28 28.48 -23.84
CA ALA A 272 11.64 28.16 -25.23
C ALA A 272 13.16 28.22 -25.50
N GLU A 273 13.98 28.20 -24.45
CA GLU A 273 15.42 28.31 -24.50
C GLU A 273 16.03 26.92 -24.24
N GLY A 274 16.38 26.27 -25.36
CA GLY A 274 17.40 25.23 -25.52
C GLY A 274 17.79 24.39 -24.32
N ASP A 275 17.10 23.28 -24.10
CA ASP A 275 17.70 22.10 -23.47
C ASP A 275 18.59 21.39 -24.52
N GLU A 276 19.73 22.02 -24.85
CA GLU A 276 20.83 21.33 -25.50
C GLU A 276 21.46 20.37 -24.46
N GLY A 277 20.97 19.14 -24.45
CA GLY A 277 21.76 17.95 -24.14
C GLY A 277 22.69 18.06 -22.93
N GLY A 278 22.13 18.20 -21.73
CA GLY A 278 22.86 17.92 -20.49
C GLY A 278 23.21 16.44 -20.40
N GLU A 279 24.36 16.07 -20.97
CA GLU A 279 25.05 14.80 -20.81
C GLU A 279 25.24 14.52 -19.31
N TRP A 280 24.46 13.58 -18.76
CA TRP A 280 24.61 13.12 -17.37
C TRP A 280 25.90 12.31 -17.25
N HIS A 281 26.99 12.98 -16.84
CA HIS A 281 28.19 12.34 -16.32
C HIS A 281 28.19 12.41 -14.78
N GLY A 282 28.15 11.24 -14.13
CA GLY A 282 28.35 11.09 -12.68
C GLY A 282 27.48 10.03 -12.03
#